data_AF-A0A1B6HMH7-F1
#
_entry.id   AF-A0A1B6HMH7-F1
#
_cell.length_a   1.000
_cell.length_b   1.000
_cell.length_c   1.000
_cell.angle_alpha   90.00
_cell.angle_beta   90.00
_cell.angle_gamma   90.00
#
_symmetry.space_group_name_H-M   'P 1'
#
loop_
_entity.id
_entity.type
_entity.pdbx_description
1 polymer ?
#
loop_
_entity_poly.entity_id
_entity_poly.type
_entity_poly.pdbx_seq_one_letter_code
_entity_poly.pdbx_strand_id
1 'polypeptide(L)'
;VGRSRNPNILNFLQENFDCPIVETTINTIRTVGSQCVGNSRALILPDTCTDQELQHIRNSLPPSIKVARIEEKLNCLGNVIICNDYVCLAASEIDDENMKVLEELLE
;
A
#
# COMPACT_ATOMS: atom_id res chain seq x y z
N VAL A 1 -3.25 -0.40 -8.45
CA VAL A 1 -4.38 0.49 -8.83
C VAL A 1 -5.72 -0.10 -8.44
N GLY A 2 -6.69 0.76 -8.18
CA GLY A 2 -8.05 0.37 -7.85
C GLY A 2 -8.79 -0.24 -9.03
N ARG A 3 -9.69 -1.20 -8.78
CA ARG A 3 -10.53 -1.79 -9.84
C ARG A 3 -11.32 -0.71 -10.58
N SER A 4 -10.95 -0.45 -11.83
CA SER A 4 -11.58 0.58 -12.67
C SER A 4 -12.86 0.05 -13.32
N ARG A 5 -13.78 0.95 -13.68
CA ARG A 5 -14.91 0.60 -14.58
C ARG A 5 -14.53 0.73 -16.06
N ASN A 6 -13.48 1.50 -16.34
CA ASN A 6 -12.99 1.71 -17.70
C ASN A 6 -11.78 0.79 -17.94
N PRO A 7 -11.87 -0.16 -18.88
CA PRO A 7 -10.79 -1.11 -19.17
C PRO A 7 -9.54 -0.44 -19.74
N ASN A 8 -9.68 0.75 -20.35
CA ASN A 8 -8.55 1.44 -21.00
C ASN A 8 -7.54 1.99 -19.99
N ILE A 9 -7.91 2.17 -18.72
CA ILE A 9 -7.00 2.72 -17.70
C ILE A 9 -5.85 1.77 -17.42
N LEU A 10 -6.09 0.46 -17.39
CA LEU A 10 -5.04 -0.52 -17.13
C LEU A 10 -4.02 -0.52 -18.26
N ASN A 11 -4.49 -0.56 -19.51
CA ASN A 11 -3.62 -0.53 -20.69
C ASN A 11 -2.79 0.76 -20.72
N PHE A 12 -3.44 1.90 -20.47
CA PHE A 12 -2.73 3.19 -20.42
C PHE A 12 -1.61 3.20 -19.37
N LEU A 13 -1.87 2.67 -18.16
CA LEU A 13 -0.84 2.62 -17.12
C LEU A 13 0.29 1.65 -17.47
N GLN A 14 -0.04 0.50 -18.04
CA GLN A 14 0.96 -0.49 -18.47
C GLN A 14 1.83 0.02 -19.62
N GLU A 15 1.29 0.86 -20.51
CA GLU A 15 2.03 1.46 -21.62
C GLU A 15 2.95 2.62 -21.20
N ASN A 16 2.60 3.34 -20.13
CA ASN A 16 3.30 4.57 -19.73
C ASN A 16 4.21 4.42 -18.50
N PHE A 17 4.12 3.31 -17.76
CA PHE A 17 4.92 3.08 -16.56
C PHE A 17 5.72 1.78 -16.65
N ASP A 18 7.02 1.88 -16.44
CA ASP A 18 7.95 0.73 -16.36
C ASP A 18 7.89 0.03 -14.99
N CYS A 19 6.68 -0.24 -14.50
CA CYS A 19 6.48 -0.93 -13.22
C CYS A 19 5.27 -1.88 -13.27
N PRO A 20 5.25 -2.95 -12.44
CA PRO A 20 4.14 -3.89 -12.43
C PRO A 20 2.85 -3.21 -11.95
N ILE A 21 1.87 -3.09 -12.85
CA ILE A 21 0.55 -2.55 -12.53
C ILE A 21 -0.34 -3.65 -11.97
N VAL A 22 -0.54 -3.64 -10.66
CA VAL A 22 -1.43 -4.59 -9.95
C VAL A 22 -2.81 -3.97 -9.78
N GLU A 23 -3.85 -4.55 -10.39
CA GLU A 23 -5.24 -4.15 -10.14
C GLU A 23 -5.77 -4.89 -8.90
N THR A 24 -6.23 -4.14 -7.90
CA THR A 24 -6.77 -4.72 -6.66
C THR A 24 -7.79 -3.80 -6.00
N THR A 25 -8.42 -4.31 -4.94
CA THR A 25 -9.09 -3.52 -3.90
C THR A 25 -8.34 -3.70 -2.60
N ILE A 26 -8.55 -2.79 -1.66
CA ILE A 26 -8.09 -2.93 -0.28
C ILE A 26 -9.31 -2.69 0.59
N ASN A 27 -9.67 -3.65 1.43
CA ASN A 27 -10.92 -3.61 2.21
C ASN A 27 -12.14 -3.44 1.30
N THR A 28 -12.15 -4.09 0.12
CA THR A 28 -13.18 -3.95 -0.93
C THR A 28 -13.35 -2.54 -1.51
N ILE A 29 -12.51 -1.57 -1.11
CA ILE A 29 -12.53 -0.19 -1.56
C ILE A 29 -11.62 -0.04 -2.79
N ARG A 30 -12.08 0.75 -3.76
CA ARG A 30 -11.36 1.01 -5.01
C ARG A 30 -10.32 2.13 -4.90
N THR A 31 -10.41 3.00 -3.91
CA THR A 31 -9.42 4.08 -3.68
C THR A 31 -8.16 3.55 -2.98
N VAL A 32 -7.49 2.57 -3.60
CA VAL A 32 -6.35 1.86 -2.99
C VAL A 32 -5.22 2.80 -2.55
N GLY A 33 -4.97 3.88 -3.31
CA GLY A 33 -3.92 4.84 -3.00
C GLY A 33 -4.11 5.61 -1.68
N SER A 34 -5.35 5.73 -1.19
CA SER A 34 -5.59 6.31 0.13
C SER A 34 -5.46 5.27 1.26
N GLN A 35 -5.55 3.98 0.93
CA GLN A 35 -5.60 2.89 1.92
C GLN A 35 -4.22 2.34 2.27
N CYS A 36 -3.27 2.36 1.33
CA CYS A 36 -1.93 1.82 1.52
C CYS A 36 -0.86 2.90 1.43
N VAL A 37 0.30 2.60 2.01
CA VAL A 37 1.51 3.41 1.90
C VAL A 37 2.72 2.50 1.74
N GLY A 38 3.75 2.94 1.03
CA GLY A 38 4.92 2.11 0.79
C GLY A 38 6.00 2.83 -0.02
N ASN A 39 7.18 2.23 -0.05
CA ASN A 39 8.33 2.68 -0.82
C ASN A 39 8.88 1.51 -1.67
N SER A 40 10.13 1.62 -2.15
CA SER A 40 10.73 0.56 -2.99
C SER A 40 10.99 -0.76 -2.24
N ARG A 41 10.93 -0.76 -0.91
CA ARG A 41 11.30 -1.89 -0.02
C ARG A 41 10.10 -2.58 0.61
N ALA A 42 9.04 -1.83 0.92
CA ALA A 42 7.85 -2.39 1.52
C ALA A 42 6.55 -1.69 1.14
N LEU A 43 5.46 -2.45 1.22
CA LEU A 43 4.09 -1.98 1.11
C LEU A 43 3.33 -2.31 2.40
N ILE A 44 2.74 -1.29 2.99
CA ILE A 44 1.97 -1.36 4.22
C ILE A 44 0.50 -1.26 3.89
N LEU A 45 -0.27 -2.23 4.40
CA LEU A 45 -1.70 -2.37 4.22
C LEU A 45 -2.42 -2.20 5.56
N PRO A 46 -3.67 -1.74 5.57
CA PRO A 46 -4.47 -1.71 6.79
C PRO A 46 -4.84 -3.14 7.19
N ASP A 47 -5.05 -3.37 8.50
CA ASP A 47 -5.50 -4.67 8.99
C ASP A 47 -6.87 -5.11 8.42
N THR A 48 -7.69 -4.14 8.01
CA THR A 48 -8.96 -4.38 7.30
C THR A 48 -8.80 -4.99 5.91
N CYS A 49 -7.57 -5.10 5.39
CA CYS A 49 -7.29 -5.78 4.14
C CYS A 49 -7.55 -7.29 4.26
N THR A 50 -8.38 -7.83 3.36
CA THR A 50 -8.74 -9.24 3.38
C THR A 50 -7.54 -10.13 3.02
N ASP A 51 -7.49 -11.36 3.53
CA ASP A 51 -6.39 -12.28 3.23
C ASP A 51 -6.30 -12.62 1.73
N GLN A 52 -7.43 -12.61 1.02
CA GLN A 52 -7.46 -12.82 -0.43
C GLN A 52 -6.81 -11.64 -1.18
N GLU A 53 -7.11 -10.40 -0.79
CA GLU A 53 -6.48 -9.20 -1.36
C GLU A 53 -4.98 -9.19 -1.04
N LEU A 54 -4.60 -9.51 0.21
CA LEU A 54 -3.21 -9.60 0.64
C LEU A 54 -2.43 -10.63 -0.18
N GLN A 55 -2.99 -11.83 -0.38
CA GLN A 55 -2.34 -12.88 -1.17
C GLN A 55 -2.20 -12.47 -2.64
N HIS A 56 -3.22 -11.84 -3.21
CA HIS A 56 -3.18 -11.32 -4.58
C HIS A 56 -2.08 -10.28 -4.77
N ILE A 57 -1.96 -9.33 -3.83
CA ILE A 57 -0.91 -8.31 -3.83
C ILE A 57 0.48 -8.95 -3.70
N ARG A 58 0.67 -9.86 -2.73
CA ARG A 58 1.95 -10.57 -2.53
C ARG A 58 2.40 -11.37 -3.74
N ASN A 59 1.47 -12.05 -4.43
CA ASN A 59 1.79 -12.83 -5.63
C ASN A 59 2.13 -11.95 -6.85
N SER A 60 1.64 -10.70 -6.86
CA SER A 60 1.80 -9.79 -8.00
C SER A 60 3.01 -8.87 -7.86
N LEU A 61 3.50 -8.65 -6.64
CA LEU A 61 4.67 -7.81 -6.37
C LEU A 61 5.98 -8.62 -6.45
N PRO A 62 7.10 -7.96 -6.79
CA PRO A 62 8.42 -8.57 -6.71
C PRO A 62 8.70 -9.09 -5.29
N PRO A 63 9.43 -10.22 -5.15
CA PRO A 63 9.75 -10.82 -3.85
C PRO A 63 10.65 -9.94 -2.97
N SER A 64 11.27 -8.90 -3.54
CA SER A 64 12.04 -7.90 -2.80
C SER A 64 11.19 -6.95 -1.98
N ILE A 65 9.89 -6.80 -2.31
CA ILE A 65 8.98 -5.89 -1.62
C ILE A 65 8.29 -6.64 -0.48
N LYS A 66 8.56 -6.24 0.76
CA LYS A 66 7.88 -6.79 1.94
C LYS A 66 6.44 -6.27 1.99
N VAL A 67 5.47 -7.15 2.22
CA VAL A 67 4.06 -6.75 2.38
C VAL A 67 3.58 -7.10 3.77
N ALA A 68 3.20 -6.08 4.54
CA ALA A 68 2.76 -6.21 5.92
C ALA A 68 1.41 -5.50 6.15
N ARG A 69 0.71 -5.91 7.21
CA ARG A 69 -0.49 -5.24 7.71
C ARG A 69 -0.16 -4.56 9.04
N ILE A 70 -0.75 -3.38 9.26
CA ILE A 70 -0.69 -2.68 10.55
C ILE A 70 -2.10 -2.34 11.04
N GLU A 71 -2.27 -2.38 12.35
CA GLU A 71 -3.53 -2.02 13.01
C GLU A 71 -3.56 -0.51 13.21
N GLU A 72 -4.25 0.21 12.32
CA GLU A 72 -4.40 1.66 12.44
C GLU A 72 -5.86 2.02 12.75
N LYS A 73 -6.09 2.79 13.82
CA LYS A 73 -7.43 3.12 14.33
C LYS A 73 -7.94 4.51 13.90
N LEU A 74 -7.06 5.36 13.39
CA LEU A 74 -7.39 6.77 13.12
C LEU A 74 -8.02 6.98 11.75
N ASN A 75 -7.33 6.58 10.68
CA ASN A 75 -7.72 6.84 9.30
C ASN A 75 -7.02 5.89 8.32
N CYS A 76 -7.29 6.06 7.02
CA CYS A 76 -6.63 5.34 5.94
C CYS A 76 -5.14 5.73 5.87
N LEU A 77 -4.24 4.74 5.77
CA LEU A 77 -2.78 4.94 5.88
C LEU A 77 -2.22 5.98 4.93
N GLY A 78 -2.72 6.02 3.68
CA GLY A 78 -2.25 6.96 2.66
C GLY A 78 -2.65 8.42 2.92
N ASN A 79 -3.52 8.68 3.90
CA ASN A 79 -3.87 10.04 4.31
C ASN A 79 -3.01 10.56 5.48
N VAL A 80 -2.40 9.65 6.25
CA VAL A 80 -1.70 9.97 7.50
C VAL A 80 -0.21 9.72 7.44
N ILE A 81 0.26 8.96 6.45
CA ILE A 81 1.67 8.64 6.23
C ILE A 81 2.05 8.99 4.80
N ILE A 82 3.19 9.66 4.65
CA ILE A 82 3.89 9.82 3.38
C ILE A 82 5.33 9.37 3.54
N CYS A 83 5.79 8.47 2.67
CA CYS A 83 7.15 7.94 2.72
C CYS A 83 7.81 7.91 1.35
N ASN A 84 9.13 7.96 1.36
CA ASN A 84 10.00 7.58 0.26
C ASN A 84 11.10 6.64 0.79
N ASP A 85 12.14 6.39 0.00
CA ASP A 85 13.23 5.48 0.38
C ASP A 85 14.18 6.04 1.46
N TYR A 86 13.99 7.30 1.86
CA TYR A 86 14.89 8.04 2.77
C TYR A 86 14.18 8.58 4.02
N VAL A 87 12.91 8.95 3.89
CA VAL A 87 12.14 9.66 4.92
C VAL A 87 10.71 9.13 4.93
N CYS A 88 10.19 8.93 6.15
CA CYS A 88 8.79 8.67 6.42
C CYS A 88 8.26 9.77 7.34
N LEU A 89 7.18 10.44 6.94
CA LEU A 89 6.45 11.40 7.76
C LEU A 89 5.09 10.81 8.09
N ALA A 90 4.80 10.75 9.37
CA ALA A 90 3.58 10.21 9.94
C ALA A 90 2.88 11.26 10.81
N ALA A 91 1.56 11.14 10.96
CA ALA A 91 0.80 11.92 11.92
C ALA A 91 1.29 11.66 13.36
N SER A 92 1.24 12.68 14.20
CA SER A 92 1.68 12.62 15.61
C SER A 92 0.88 11.65 16.47
N GLU A 93 -0.29 11.26 15.99
CA GLU A 93 -1.25 10.41 16.68
C GLU A 93 -1.00 8.92 16.43
N ILE A 94 -0.02 8.53 15.57
CA ILE A 94 0.34 7.13 15.37
C ILE A 94 1.06 6.59 16.60
N ASP A 95 0.61 5.42 17.08
CA ASP A 95 1.19 4.74 18.23
C ASP A 95 2.66 4.34 18.00
N ASP A 96 3.48 4.41 19.04
CA ASP A 96 4.92 4.08 18.99
C ASP A 96 5.19 2.66 18.47
N GLU A 97 4.28 1.71 18.68
CA GLU A 97 4.38 0.34 18.17
C GLU A 97 4.27 0.31 16.64
N ASN A 98 3.28 1.00 16.08
CA ASN A 98 3.12 1.13 14.63
C ASN A 98 4.30 1.88 14.00
N MET A 99 4.80 2.93 14.68
CA MET A 99 5.98 3.67 14.22
C MET A 99 7.22 2.78 14.11
N LYS A 100 7.47 1.90 15.09
CA LYS A 100 8.59 0.94 15.03
C LYS A 100 8.46 -0.04 13.87
N VAL A 101 7.24 -0.53 13.61
CA VAL A 101 6.98 -1.42 12.47
C VAL A 101 7.21 -0.71 11.15
N LEU A 102 6.80 0.56 11.04
CA LEU A 102 7.06 1.36 9.84
C LEU A 102 8.56 1.60 9.64
N GLU A 103 9.30 1.90 10.70
CA GLU A 103 10.76 2.07 10.66
C GLU A 103 11.45 0.78 10.18
N GLU A 104 11.14 -0.38 10.77
CA GLU A 104 11.76 -1.67 10.41
C GLU A 104 11.44 -2.10 8.96
N LEU A 105 10.26 -1.77 8.46
CA LEU A 105 9.82 -2.22 7.14
C LEU A 105 10.23 -1.28 6.01
N LEU A 106 10.28 0.03 6.27
CA LEU A 106 10.56 1.04 5.24
C LEU A 106 12.05 1.40 5.14
N GLU A 107 12.89 1.03 6.11
CA GLU A 107 14.36 1.13 6.04
C GLU A 107 14.97 0.28 4.91
#